data_AF-A0A8E2DE29-F1
#
_entry.id   AF-A0A8E2DE29-F1
#
_cell.length_a   1.000
_cell.length_b   1.000
_cell.length_c   1.000
_cell.angle_alpha   90.00
_cell.angle_beta   90.00
_cell.angle_gamma   90.00
#
_symmetry.space_group_name_H-M   'P 1'
#
loop_
_entity.id
_entity.type
_entity.pdbx_description
1 polymer ?
#
loop_
_entity_poly.entity_id
_entity_poly.type
_entity_poly.pdbx_seq_one_letter_code
_entity_poly.pdbx_strand_id
1 'polypeptide(L)'
;MRTVIHPDLRDCVNQSGLSRGAIFNAVDASLKHFETPYIDLLQIRRFDPNTPPEEMMKALHNLVQSGKVRYIGASSISMRLRA
;
A
#
# COMPACT_ATOMS: atom_id res chain seq x y z
N MET A 1 -0.58 -12.82 7.96
CA MET A 1 -0.42 -12.74 6.48
C MET A 1 0.38 -11.50 6.10
N ARG A 2 1.34 -11.58 5.16
CA ARG A 2 2.18 -10.46 4.69
C ARG A 2 1.92 -10.19 3.20
N THR A 3 1.56 -8.95 2.87
CA THR A 3 1.43 -8.49 1.48
C THR A 3 2.47 -7.41 1.18
N VAL A 4 3.11 -7.50 0.02
CA VAL A 4 4.12 -6.53 -0.47
C VAL A 4 3.58 -5.87 -1.73
N ILE A 5 3.50 -4.53 -1.73
CA ILE A 5 3.14 -3.76 -2.93
C ILE A 5 4.38 -3.58 -3.81
N HIS A 6 4.32 -4.00 -5.07
CA HIS A 6 5.38 -3.85 -6.06
C HIS A 6 5.08 -2.71 -7.02
N PRO A 7 6.02 -1.78 -7.29
CA PRO A 7 5.73 -0.60 -8.11
C PRO A 7 5.86 -0.80 -9.63
N ASP A 8 6.03 -2.01 -10.18
CA ASP A 8 6.43 -2.21 -11.59
C ASP A 8 5.48 -3.12 -12.40
N LEU A 9 4.17 -3.05 -12.15
CA LEU A 9 3.15 -3.62 -13.05
C LEU A 9 2.80 -2.56 -14.10
N ARG A 10 3.48 -2.63 -15.26
CA ARG A 10 3.50 -1.59 -16.30
C ARG A 10 2.25 -1.53 -17.19
N ASP A 11 1.41 -2.55 -17.21
CA ASP A 11 0.34 -2.67 -18.23
C ASP A 11 -1.08 -2.47 -17.70
N CYS A 12 -1.24 -1.96 -16.47
CA CYS A 12 -2.55 -1.70 -15.89
C CYS A 12 -2.55 -0.40 -15.06
N VAL A 13 -3.37 0.56 -15.49
CA VAL A 13 -3.64 1.80 -14.74
C VAL A 13 -4.09 1.41 -13.32
N ASN A 14 -3.36 1.89 -12.29
CA ASN A 14 -3.52 1.57 -10.86
C ASN A 14 -3.02 0.20 -10.38
N GLN A 15 -2.15 -0.51 -11.11
CA GLN A 15 -1.45 -1.69 -10.57
C GLN A 15 -0.01 -1.40 -10.10
N SER A 16 0.48 -0.18 -10.28
CA SER A 16 1.82 0.26 -9.85
C SER A 16 1.75 1.59 -9.10
N GLY A 17 2.75 1.83 -8.23
CA GLY A 17 2.89 3.06 -7.43
C GLY A 17 2.25 3.00 -6.04
N LEU A 18 2.28 4.14 -5.33
CA LEU A 18 1.69 4.29 -3.99
C LEU A 18 0.50 5.25 -3.96
N SER A 19 -0.12 5.53 -5.12
CA SER A 19 -1.36 6.29 -5.19
C SER A 19 -2.46 5.59 -4.38
N ARG A 20 -3.44 6.37 -3.92
CA ARG A 20 -4.55 5.81 -3.12
C ARG A 20 -5.27 4.66 -3.85
N GLY A 21 -5.55 4.82 -5.14
CA GLY A 21 -6.25 3.81 -5.94
C GLY A 21 -5.45 2.51 -6.04
N ALA A 22 -4.15 2.60 -6.30
CA ALA A 22 -3.27 1.44 -6.41
C ALA A 22 -3.18 0.67 -5.08
N ILE A 23 -3.05 1.38 -3.96
CA ILE A 23 -3.00 0.78 -2.62
C ILE A 23 -4.29 0.00 -2.32
N PHE A 24 -5.45 0.60 -2.56
CA PHE A 24 -6.74 -0.07 -2.29
C PHE A 24 -6.95 -1.29 -3.18
N ASN A 25 -6.67 -1.17 -4.49
CA ASN A 25 -6.79 -2.28 -5.43
C ASN A 25 -5.88 -3.45 -5.05
N ALA A 26 -4.63 -3.17 -4.65
CA ALA A 26 -3.68 -4.20 -4.22
C ALA A 26 -4.13 -4.93 -2.95
N VAL A 27 -4.69 -4.20 -1.98
CA VAL A 27 -5.23 -4.80 -0.75
C VAL A 27 -6.45 -5.65 -1.04
N ASP A 28 -7.42 -5.14 -1.80
CA ASP A 28 -8.64 -5.88 -2.12
C ASP A 28 -8.34 -7.13 -2.96
N ALA A 29 -7.40 -7.05 -3.90
CA ALA A 29 -6.91 -8.20 -4.65
C ALA A 29 -6.26 -9.24 -3.72
N SER A 30 -5.48 -8.80 -2.73
CA SER A 30 -4.82 -9.70 -1.77
C SER A 30 -5.82 -10.39 -0.84
N LEU A 31 -6.81 -9.65 -0.33
CA LEU A 31 -7.88 -10.20 0.51
C LEU A 31 -8.67 -11.25 -0.26
N LYS A 32 -8.99 -10.98 -1.54
CA LYS A 32 -9.65 -11.92 -2.43
C LYS A 32 -8.80 -13.16 -2.72
N HIS A 33 -7.51 -12.97 -3.00
CA HIS A 33 -6.60 -14.07 -3.34
C HIS A 33 -6.39 -15.05 -2.18
N PHE A 34 -6.36 -14.55 -0.94
CA PHE A 34 -6.15 -15.35 0.26
C PHE A 34 -7.44 -15.68 1.02
N GLU A 35 -8.60 -15.33 0.46
CA GLU A 35 -9.93 -15.58 1.05
C GLU A 35 -10.02 -15.19 2.53
N THR A 36 -9.42 -14.04 2.87
CA THR A 36 -9.33 -13.53 4.24
C THR A 36 -10.00 -12.17 4.35
N PRO A 37 -10.65 -11.85 5.49
CA PRO A 37 -11.23 -10.53 5.72
C PRO A 37 -10.20 -9.46 6.11
N TYR A 38 -8.96 -9.83 6.46
CA TYR A 38 -7.92 -8.87 6.87
C TYR A 38 -6.49 -9.31 6.50
N ILE A 39 -5.59 -8.32 6.47
CA ILE A 39 -4.14 -8.46 6.38
C ILE A 39 -3.52 -8.05 7.72
N ASP A 40 -2.70 -8.92 8.32
CA ASP A 40 -2.00 -8.56 9.56
C ASP A 40 -0.97 -7.46 9.34
N LEU A 41 -0.10 -7.62 8.34
CA LEU A 41 0.98 -6.68 8.07
C LEU A 41 1.05 -6.33 6.58
N LEU A 42 0.70 -5.09 6.27
CA LEU A 42 0.91 -4.50 4.95
C LEU A 42 2.31 -3.89 4.90
N GLN A 43 3.17 -4.35 3.99
CA GLN A 43 4.52 -3.83 3.84
C GLN A 43 4.69 -3.01 2.55
N ILE A 44 5.20 -1.80 2.72
CA ILE A 44 5.63 -0.93 1.62
C ILE A 44 7.12 -1.12 1.43
N ARG A 45 7.51 -1.59 0.24
CA ARG A 45 8.90 -1.96 -0.07
C ARG A 45 9.65 -0.89 -0.87
N ARG A 46 8.93 -0.02 -1.59
CA ARG A 46 9.53 1.03 -2.41
C ARG A 46 8.72 2.30 -2.29
N PHE A 47 9.39 3.41 -2.02
CA PHE A 47 8.79 4.72 -2.03
C PHE A 47 8.52 5.17 -3.47
N ASP A 48 7.36 5.76 -3.71
CA ASP A 48 6.99 6.35 -4.99
C ASP A 48 7.08 7.87 -4.88
N PRO A 49 8.06 8.52 -5.54
CA PRO A 49 8.24 9.97 -5.48
C PRO A 49 7.15 10.74 -6.23
N ASN A 50 6.33 10.08 -7.05
CA ASN A 50 5.27 10.73 -7.81
C ASN A 50 3.97 10.88 -7.00
N THR A 51 3.84 10.14 -5.91
CA THR A 51 2.68 10.23 -5.02
C THR A 51 3.02 11.13 -3.82
N PRO A 52 2.20 12.17 -3.53
CA PRO A 52 2.37 12.96 -2.32
C PRO A 52 2.36 12.08 -1.05
N PRO A 53 3.35 12.21 -0.15
CA PRO A 53 3.42 11.36 1.03
C PRO A 53 2.17 11.42 1.91
N GLU A 54 1.52 12.58 1.99
CA GLU A 54 0.30 12.79 2.75
C GLU A 54 -0.86 11.98 2.18
N GLU A 55 -0.96 11.88 0.85
CA GLU A 55 -1.97 11.06 0.17
C GLU A 55 -1.75 9.58 0.49
N MET A 56 -0.51 9.11 0.32
CA MET A 56 -0.12 7.75 0.63
C MET A 56 -0.43 7.41 2.10
N MET A 57 0.00 8.23 3.05
CA MET A 57 -0.23 8.00 4.47
C MET A 57 -1.71 8.02 4.83
N LYS A 58 -2.51 8.91 4.22
CA LYS A 58 -3.96 8.93 4.39
C LYS A 58 -4.62 7.67 3.82
N ALA A 59 -4.15 7.16 2.68
CA ALA A 59 -4.66 5.91 2.11
C ALA A 59 -4.40 4.72 3.05
N LEU A 60 -3.17 4.60 3.56
CA LEU A 60 -2.78 3.56 4.49
C LEU A 60 -3.55 3.65 5.82
N HIS A 61 -3.71 4.87 6.35
CA HIS A 61 -4.49 5.11 7.56
C HIS A 61 -5.95 4.67 7.40
N ASN A 62 -6.58 5.00 6.27
CA ASN A 62 -7.95 4.58 5.99
C ASN A 62 -8.10 3.05 5.94
N LEU A 63 -7.11 2.33 5.43
CA LEU A 63 -7.12 0.86 5.43
C LEU A 63 -7.05 0.29 6.85
N VAL A 64 -6.26 0.90 7.73
CA VAL A 64 -6.20 0.51 9.14
C VAL A 64 -7.52 0.80 9.84
N GLN A 65 -8.08 2.00 9.65
CA GLN A 65 -9.38 2.35 10.22
C GLN A 65 -10.51 1.43 9.73
N SER A 66 -10.44 0.96 8.47
CA SER A 66 -11.43 0.03 7.92
C SER A 66 -11.33 -1.40 8.46
N GLY A 67 -10.27 -1.74 9.20
CA GLY A 67 -10.03 -3.09 9.70
C GLY A 67 -9.48 -4.08 8.66
N LYS A 68 -9.39 -3.68 7.37
CA LYS A 68 -8.77 -4.49 6.30
C LYS A 68 -7.28 -4.76 6.54
N VAL A 69 -6.59 -3.87 7.24
CA VAL A 69 -5.17 -3.97 7.58
C VAL A 69 -5.00 -3.71 9.08
N ARG A 70 -4.23 -4.55 9.79
CA ARG A 70 -3.97 -4.35 11.23
C ARG A 70 -2.73 -3.49 11.48
N TYR A 71 -1.64 -3.78 10.76
CA TYR A 71 -0.36 -3.10 10.92
C TYR A 71 0.22 -2.70 9.57
N ILE A 72 0.90 -1.56 9.54
CA ILE A 72 1.64 -1.06 8.38
C ILE A 72 3.13 -1.07 8.71
N GLY A 73 3.94 -1.59 7.79
CA GLY A 73 5.40 -1.55 7.88
C GLY A 73 6.02 -0.96 6.61
N ALA A 74 7.19 -0.37 6.76
CA ALA A 74 8.03 0.06 5.64
C ALA A 74 9.37 -0.66 5.72
N SER A 75 9.83 -1.26 4.62
CA SER A 75 11.19 -1.83 4.53
C SER A 75 11.97 -1.07 3.46
N SER A 76 13.15 -0.58 3.80
CA SER A 76 14.06 0.16 2.89
C SER A 76 13.44 1.37 2.19
N ILE A 77 12.66 2.18 2.91
CA ILE A 77 12.18 3.49 2.42
C ILE A 77 13.17 4.58 2.87
N SER A 78 13.88 5.17 1.91
CA SER A 78 14.59 6.45 2.11
C SER A 78 13.60 7.58 1.81
N MET A 79 12.75 7.92 2.77
CA MET A 79 11.83 9.04 2.65
C MET A 79 12.57 10.32 3.04
N ARG A 80 12.78 11.21 2.08
CA ARG A 80 13.39 12.52 2.34
C ARG A 80 12.27 13.51 2.63
N LEU A 81 11.99 13.72 3.92
CA LEU A 81 11.13 14.81 4.39
C LEU A 81 11.83 16.14 4.05
N ARG A 82 11.16 17.00 3.29
CA ARG A 82 11.54 18.42 3.21
C ARG A 82 10.76 19.13 4.32
N ALA A 83 11.51 19.66 5.29
CA ALA A 83 11.00 20.62 6.27
C ALA A 83 10.80 21.98 5.60
#